data_AF-A0A1G0GJV6-F1
#
_entry.id   AF-A0A1G0GJV6-F1
#
_cell.length_a   1.000
_cell.length_b   1.000
_cell.length_c   1.000
_cell.angle_alpha   90.00
_cell.angle_beta   90.00
_cell.angle_gamma   90.00
#
_symmetry.space_group_name_H-M   'P 1'
#
loop_
_entity.id
_entity.type
_entity.pdbx_description
1 polymer ?
#
loop_
_entity_poly.entity_id
_entity_poly.type
_entity_poly.pdbx_seq_one_letter_code
_entity_poly.pdbx_strand_id
1 'polypeptide(L)'
;MIFRSFFLLWMIFGLSACQEQVSYETLVTNPRYLQQEQKKCESDASNPQCKIVKQAAFVLDMLSHEQMEAPEAFGERILHAQMKMADAKETLDDAKAHVIELHRKNANQQLQNDAQKVLGQAKTNYDDTVMEVNILLAALFSTSPTN
;
A
#
# COMPACT_ATOMS: atom_id res chain seq x y z
N MET A 1 -24.42 27.53 36.37
CA MET A 1 -25.04 26.58 35.42
C MET A 1 -24.64 26.80 33.95
N ILE A 2 -23.98 27.90 33.58
CA ILE A 2 -23.62 28.21 32.17
C ILE A 2 -22.34 27.49 31.69
N PHE A 3 -21.43 27.15 32.61
CA PHE A 3 -20.12 26.54 32.26
C PHE A 3 -20.20 25.06 31.83
N ARG A 4 -21.25 24.32 32.23
CA ARG A 4 -21.41 22.89 31.85
C ARG A 4 -21.89 22.72 30.41
N SER A 5 -22.61 23.70 29.86
CA SER A 5 -23.16 23.63 28.50
C SER A 5 -22.10 23.89 27.41
N PHE A 6 -21.06 24.67 27.72
CA PHE A 6 -19.95 24.92 26.79
C PHE A 6 -19.06 23.68 26.57
N PHE A 7 -18.89 22.84 27.60
CA PHE A 7 -18.05 21.65 27.52
C PHE A 7 -18.69 20.54 26.65
N LEU A 8 -20.01 20.40 26.71
CA LEU A 8 -20.77 19.48 25.85
C LEU A 8 -20.78 19.94 24.38
N LEU A 9 -20.77 21.25 24.12
CA LEU A 9 -20.71 21.77 22.75
C LEU A 9 -19.34 21.49 22.10
N TRP A 10 -18.25 21.61 22.85
CA TRP A 10 -16.89 21.37 22.33
C TRP A 10 -16.63 19.89 22.01
N MET A 11 -17.25 18.98 22.76
CA MET A 11 -17.11 17.52 22.57
C MET A 11 -17.77 17.03 21.26
N ILE A 12 -18.83 17.69 20.79
CA ILE A 12 -19.53 17.32 19.55
C ILE A 12 -18.72 17.74 18.30
N PHE A 13 -17.97 18.84 18.37
CA PHE A 13 -17.12 19.31 17.26
C PHE A 13 -15.80 18.53 17.11
N GLY A 14 -15.38 17.76 18.13
CA GLY A 14 -14.17 16.94 18.06
C GLY A 14 -14.32 15.62 17.30
N LEU A 15 -15.56 15.20 17.00
CA LEU A 15 -15.87 13.88 16.40
C LEU A 15 -16.09 13.93 14.88
N SER A 16 -16.15 15.11 14.26
CA SER A 16 -16.49 15.27 12.84
C SER A 16 -15.30 15.39 11.88
N ALA A 17 -14.07 15.16 12.34
CA ALA A 17 -12.86 15.39 11.53
C ALA A 17 -11.96 14.15 11.29
N CYS A 18 -12.43 12.93 11.60
CA CYS A 18 -11.78 11.71 11.10
C CYS A 18 -12.46 11.27 9.81
N GLN A 19 -12.28 12.05 8.73
CA GLN A 19 -12.58 11.53 7.40
C GLN A 19 -11.45 10.60 7.02
N GLU A 20 -11.70 9.29 7.12
CA GLU A 20 -10.74 8.23 6.81
C GLU A 20 -10.20 8.46 5.39
N GLN A 21 -8.89 8.77 5.30
CA GLN A 21 -8.25 9.03 4.03
C GLN A 21 -7.97 7.70 3.34
N VAL A 22 -8.55 7.50 2.16
CA VAL A 22 -8.27 6.33 1.35
C VAL A 22 -6.85 6.45 0.79
N SER A 23 -6.00 5.46 1.09
CA SER A 23 -4.64 5.40 0.57
C SER A 23 -4.59 4.85 -0.85
N TYR A 24 -3.59 5.29 -1.62
CA TYR A 24 -3.35 4.80 -2.98
C TYR A 24 -3.16 3.27 -3.00
N GLU A 25 -2.34 2.74 -2.09
CA GLU A 25 -2.04 1.31 -1.99
C GLU A 25 -3.30 0.46 -1.83
N THR A 26 -4.21 0.87 -0.93
CA THR A 26 -5.49 0.17 -0.73
C THR A 26 -6.33 0.16 -1.99
N LEU A 27 -6.31 1.23 -2.80
CA LEU A 27 -7.07 1.32 -4.04
C LEU A 27 -6.49 0.41 -5.13
N VAL A 28 -5.18 0.44 -5.37
CA VAL A 28 -4.55 -0.34 -6.46
C VAL A 28 -4.43 -1.82 -6.16
N THR A 29 -4.47 -2.22 -4.89
CA THR A 29 -4.45 -3.65 -4.50
C THR A 29 -5.86 -4.23 -4.31
N ASN A 30 -6.92 -3.41 -4.28
CA ASN A 30 -8.30 -3.86 -4.09
C ASN A 30 -9.25 -3.32 -5.19
N PRO A 31 -9.34 -3.98 -6.35
CA PRO A 31 -10.16 -3.50 -7.48
C PRO A 31 -11.63 -3.25 -7.14
N ARG A 32 -12.24 -4.09 -6.29
CA ARG A 32 -13.64 -3.90 -5.87
C ARG A 32 -13.84 -2.64 -5.03
N TYR A 33 -12.89 -2.35 -4.15
CA TYR A 33 -12.95 -1.15 -3.32
C TYR A 33 -12.75 0.10 -4.18
N LEU A 34 -11.81 0.05 -5.12
CA LEU A 34 -11.61 1.10 -6.12
C LEU A 34 -12.87 1.38 -6.94
N GLN A 35 -13.60 0.35 -7.40
CA GLN A 35 -14.87 0.53 -8.12
C GLN A 35 -15.94 1.25 -7.28
N GLN A 36 -15.98 1.00 -5.96
CA GLN A 36 -16.91 1.69 -5.07
C GLN A 36 -16.53 3.17 -4.91
N GLU A 37 -15.24 3.46 -4.72
CA GLU A 37 -14.74 4.83 -4.59
C GLU A 37 -14.86 5.61 -5.91
N GLN A 38 -14.71 4.97 -7.07
CA GLN A 38 -14.99 5.58 -8.38
C GLN A 38 -16.45 6.04 -8.48
N LYS A 39 -17.42 5.20 -8.12
CA LYS A 39 -18.84 5.57 -8.13
C LYS A 39 -19.14 6.75 -7.20
N LYS A 40 -18.49 6.81 -6.03
CA LYS A 40 -18.59 7.97 -5.13
C LYS A 40 -18.06 9.23 -5.79
N CYS A 41 -16.93 9.13 -6.49
CA CYS A 41 -16.34 10.25 -7.23
C CYS A 41 -17.13 10.71 -8.45
N GLU A 42 -17.91 9.83 -9.07
CA GLU A 42 -18.88 10.20 -10.11
C GLU A 42 -20.06 10.98 -9.52
N SER A 43 -20.51 10.60 -8.31
CA SER A 43 -21.62 11.25 -7.62
C SER A 43 -21.26 12.57 -6.92
N ASP A 44 -20.00 12.72 -6.49
CA ASP A 44 -19.50 13.91 -5.80
C ASP A 44 -18.08 14.27 -6.28
N ALA A 45 -18.04 15.12 -7.32
CA ALA A 45 -16.79 15.61 -7.90
C ALA A 45 -15.98 16.54 -6.99
N SER A 46 -16.56 16.98 -5.85
CA SER A 46 -15.88 17.86 -4.90
C SER A 46 -14.99 17.11 -3.90
N ASN A 47 -15.09 15.77 -3.86
CA ASN A 47 -14.30 14.95 -2.96
C ASN A 47 -12.79 15.02 -3.33
N PRO A 48 -11.93 15.50 -2.40
CA PRO A 48 -10.50 15.67 -2.66
C PRO A 48 -9.75 14.34 -2.91
N GLN A 49 -10.33 13.21 -2.51
CA GLN A 49 -9.75 11.88 -2.71
C GLN A 49 -9.90 11.38 -4.16
N CYS A 50 -10.77 12.01 -4.97
CA CYS A 50 -11.04 11.56 -6.33
C CYS A 50 -9.83 11.62 -7.27
N LYS A 51 -8.84 12.46 -6.96
CA LYS A 51 -7.58 12.46 -7.70
C LYS A 51 -6.83 11.13 -7.53
N ILE A 52 -6.73 10.62 -6.31
CA ILE A 52 -6.02 9.38 -5.99
C ILE A 52 -6.80 8.18 -6.55
N VAL A 53 -8.13 8.20 -6.43
CA VAL A 53 -9.02 7.17 -7.00
C VAL A 53 -8.86 7.08 -8.52
N LYS A 54 -8.88 8.21 -9.24
CA LYS A 54 -8.66 8.24 -10.70
C LYS A 54 -7.27 7.76 -11.09
N GLN A 55 -6.25 8.10 -10.31
CA GLN A 55 -4.89 7.64 -10.56
C GLN A 55 -4.77 6.11 -10.38
N ALA A 56 -5.34 5.56 -9.32
CA ALA A 56 -5.39 4.12 -9.08
C ALA A 56 -6.17 3.38 -10.19
N ALA A 57 -7.30 3.97 -10.63
CA ALA A 57 -8.09 3.49 -11.77
C ALA A 57 -7.26 3.36 -13.04
N PHE A 58 -6.56 4.43 -13.39
CA PHE A 58 -5.74 4.49 -14.59
C PHE A 58 -4.62 3.43 -14.58
N VAL A 59 -3.98 3.21 -13.43
CA VAL A 59 -2.92 2.20 -13.32
C VAL A 59 -3.47 0.79 -13.51
N LEU A 60 -4.59 0.43 -12.86
CA LEU A 60 -5.18 -0.89 -13.03
C LEU A 60 -5.75 -1.11 -14.44
N ASP A 61 -6.29 -0.06 -15.07
CA ASP A 61 -6.76 -0.12 -16.45
C ASP A 61 -5.60 -0.33 -17.44
N MET A 62 -4.49 0.39 -17.27
CA MET A 62 -3.28 0.20 -18.08
C MET A 62 -2.75 -1.23 -17.97
N LEU A 63 -2.63 -1.76 -16.75
CA LEU A 63 -2.13 -3.12 -16.53
C LEU A 63 -3.10 -4.19 -17.06
N SER A 64 -4.40 -3.94 -16.95
CA SER A 64 -5.44 -4.77 -17.56
C SER A 64 -5.30 -4.81 -19.09
N HIS A 65 -5.05 -3.67 -19.73
CA HIS A 65 -4.79 -3.62 -21.17
C HIS A 65 -3.50 -4.36 -21.55
N GLU A 66 -2.41 -4.17 -20.81
CA GLU A 66 -1.14 -4.90 -21.00
C GLU A 66 -1.35 -6.41 -20.90
N GLN A 67 -2.11 -6.87 -19.90
CA GLN A 67 -2.48 -8.27 -19.74
C GLN A 67 -3.29 -8.80 -20.94
N MET A 68 -4.23 -8.02 -21.47
CA MET A 68 -5.05 -8.44 -22.61
C MET A 68 -4.26 -8.48 -23.93
N GLU A 69 -3.32 -7.54 -24.11
CA GLU A 69 -2.48 -7.45 -25.31
C GLU A 69 -1.38 -8.53 -25.34
N ALA A 70 -0.74 -8.79 -24.19
CA ALA A 70 0.40 -9.70 -24.09
C ALA A 70 0.34 -10.56 -22.81
N PRO A 71 -0.59 -11.53 -22.72
CA PRO A 71 -0.84 -12.28 -21.48
C PRO A 71 0.36 -13.11 -21.01
N GLU A 72 1.15 -13.67 -21.94
CA GLU A 72 2.35 -14.45 -21.61
C GLU A 72 3.44 -13.57 -20.99
N ALA A 73 3.76 -12.43 -21.63
CA ALA A 73 4.72 -11.47 -21.11
C ALA A 73 4.29 -10.89 -19.75
N PHE A 74 2.98 -10.63 -19.58
CA PHE A 74 2.42 -10.19 -18.30
C PHE A 74 2.58 -11.27 -17.21
N GLY A 75 2.33 -12.54 -17.55
CA GLY A 75 2.57 -13.68 -16.67
C GLY A 75 4.04 -13.81 -16.24
N GLU A 76 4.98 -13.68 -17.19
CA GLU A 76 6.42 -13.68 -16.90
C GLU A 76 6.81 -12.53 -15.96
N ARG A 77 6.23 -11.34 -16.17
CA ARG A 77 6.45 -10.19 -15.29
C ARG A 77 5.99 -10.45 -13.86
N ILE A 78 4.84 -11.10 -13.66
CA ILE A 78 4.37 -11.53 -12.34
C ILE A 78 5.37 -12.49 -11.70
N LEU A 79 5.81 -13.52 -12.43
CA LEU A 79 6.77 -14.51 -11.91
C LEU A 79 8.08 -13.84 -11.49
N HIS A 80 8.60 -12.94 -12.32
CA HIS A 80 9.83 -12.22 -12.01
C HIS A 80 9.66 -11.28 -10.79
N ALA A 81 8.52 -10.61 -10.66
CA ALA A 81 8.21 -9.81 -9.48
C ALA A 81 8.11 -10.68 -8.21
N GLN A 82 7.52 -11.88 -8.29
CA GLN A 82 7.47 -12.82 -7.18
C GLN A 82 8.85 -13.35 -6.78
N MET A 83 9.74 -13.61 -7.75
CA MET A 83 11.13 -13.98 -7.46
C MET A 83 11.86 -12.85 -6.73
N LYS A 84 11.76 -11.61 -7.23
CA LYS A 84 12.33 -10.44 -6.54
C LYS A 84 11.79 -10.26 -5.13
N MET A 85 10.49 -10.50 -4.92
CA MET A 85 9.87 -10.45 -3.60
C MET A 85 10.45 -11.52 -2.66
N ALA A 86 10.73 -12.72 -3.17
CA ALA A 86 11.39 -13.77 -2.40
C ALA A 86 12.83 -13.39 -2.03
N ASP A 87 13.61 -12.85 -2.96
CA ASP A 87 14.98 -12.38 -2.71
C ASP A 87 15.01 -11.22 -1.68
N ALA A 88 14.04 -10.28 -1.79
CA ALA A 88 13.89 -9.20 -0.83
C ALA A 88 13.50 -9.71 0.56
N LYS A 89 12.69 -10.79 0.63
CA LYS A 89 12.33 -11.45 1.89
C LYS A 89 13.54 -12.09 2.56
N GLU A 90 14.37 -12.79 1.79
CA GLU A 90 15.62 -13.37 2.29
C GLU A 90 16.54 -12.29 2.85
N THR A 91 16.77 -11.22 2.08
CA THR A 91 17.57 -10.06 2.51
C THR A 91 17.05 -9.44 3.82
N LEU A 92 15.72 -9.33 3.97
CA LEU A 92 15.09 -8.83 5.18
C LEU A 92 15.32 -9.77 6.38
N ASP A 93 15.22 -11.07 6.18
CA ASP A 93 15.44 -12.05 7.25
C ASP A 93 16.90 -12.09 7.68
N ASP A 94 17.84 -11.99 6.75
CA ASP A 94 19.27 -11.86 7.03
C ASP A 94 19.58 -10.59 7.81
N ALA A 95 19.02 -9.45 7.42
CA ALA A 95 19.18 -8.19 8.14
C ALA A 95 18.63 -8.27 9.57
N LYS A 96 17.48 -8.94 9.77
CA LYS A 96 16.92 -9.19 11.11
C LYS A 96 17.85 -10.07 11.94
N ALA A 97 18.33 -11.18 11.37
CA ALA A 97 19.24 -12.09 12.04
C ALA A 97 20.53 -11.36 12.47
N HIS A 98 21.07 -10.51 11.60
CA HIS A 98 22.27 -9.72 11.88
C HIS A 98 22.07 -8.74 13.04
N VAL A 99 20.94 -8.02 13.09
CA VAL A 99 20.61 -7.13 14.22
C VAL A 99 20.51 -7.92 15.53
N ILE A 100 19.84 -9.07 15.52
CA ILE A 100 19.71 -9.96 16.70
C ILE A 100 21.10 -10.42 17.16
N GLU A 101 21.97 -10.81 16.22
CA GLU A 101 23.32 -11.27 16.54
C GLU A 101 24.17 -10.16 17.16
N LEU A 102 24.16 -8.96 16.59
CA LEU A 102 24.90 -7.81 17.13
C LEU A 102 24.40 -7.42 18.52
N HIS A 103 23.09 -7.47 18.75
CA HIS A 103 22.51 -7.23 20.07
C HIS A 103 22.96 -8.30 21.08
N ARG A 104 22.93 -9.58 20.69
CA ARG A 104 23.39 -10.70 21.52
C ARG A 104 24.88 -10.59 21.88
N LYS A 105 25.70 -10.07 20.97
CA LYS A 105 27.14 -9.88 21.16
C LYS A 105 27.50 -8.59 21.90
N ASN A 106 26.53 -7.78 22.31
CA ASN A 106 26.75 -6.44 22.88
C ASN A 106 27.70 -5.60 22.00
N ALA A 107 27.49 -5.63 20.68
CA ALA A 107 28.27 -4.83 19.74
C ALA A 107 28.14 -3.34 20.08
N ASN A 108 29.11 -2.52 19.66
CA ASN A 108 29.05 -1.08 19.91
C ASN A 108 27.82 -0.44 19.25
N GLN A 109 27.43 0.73 19.76
CA GLN A 109 26.20 1.40 19.33
C GLN A 109 26.20 1.80 17.85
N GLN A 110 27.37 2.15 17.29
CA GLN A 110 27.48 2.50 15.88
C GLN A 110 27.12 1.31 14.97
N LEU A 111 27.66 0.12 15.26
CA LEU A 111 27.34 -1.10 14.52
C LEU A 111 25.86 -1.46 14.63
N GLN A 112 25.25 -1.29 15.81
CA GLN A 112 23.82 -1.54 15.99
C GLN A 112 22.97 -0.55 15.17
N ASN A 113 23.33 0.74 15.14
CA ASN A 113 22.62 1.75 14.35
C ASN A 113 22.73 1.49 12.85
N ASP A 114 23.93 1.13 12.37
CA ASP A 114 24.16 0.83 10.95
C ASP A 114 23.36 -0.41 10.52
N ALA A 115 23.34 -1.47 11.34
CA ALA A 115 22.54 -2.65 11.07
C ALA A 115 21.02 -2.39 11.11
N GLN A 116 20.54 -1.53 12.01
CA GLN A 116 19.14 -1.11 12.04
C GLN A 116 18.75 -0.31 10.79
N LYS A 117 19.66 0.51 10.25
CA LYS A 117 19.45 1.22 8.99
C LYS A 117 19.31 0.24 7.82
N VAL A 118 20.20 -0.75 7.73
CA VAL A 118 20.12 -1.81 6.71
C VAL A 118 18.82 -2.59 6.85
N LEU A 119 18.40 -2.95 8.07
CA LEU A 119 17.12 -3.59 8.32
C LEU A 119 15.94 -2.74 7.83
N GLY A 120 15.96 -1.44 8.09
CA GLY A 120 14.94 -0.51 7.59
C GLY A 120 14.87 -0.50 6.07
N GLN A 121 16.02 -0.42 5.39
CA GLN A 121 16.11 -0.46 3.93
C GLN A 121 15.61 -1.79 3.35
N ALA A 122 16.01 -2.92 3.94
CA ALA A 122 15.57 -4.24 3.52
C ALA A 122 14.05 -4.40 3.70
N LYS A 123 13.49 -3.84 4.78
CA LYS A 123 12.04 -3.84 5.01
C LYS A 123 11.31 -3.04 3.94
N THR A 124 11.75 -1.81 3.67
CA THR A 124 11.15 -0.97 2.62
C THR A 124 11.19 -1.67 1.27
N ASN A 125 12.34 -2.24 0.89
CA ASN A 125 12.46 -2.99 -0.37
C ASN A 125 11.50 -4.19 -0.44
N TYR A 126 11.37 -4.94 0.66
CA TYR A 126 10.39 -6.03 0.73
C TYR A 126 8.95 -5.53 0.59
N ASP A 127 8.56 -4.49 1.33
CA ASP A 127 7.22 -3.91 1.27
C ASP A 127 6.91 -3.41 -0.16
N ASP A 128 7.87 -2.77 -0.83
CA ASP A 128 7.73 -2.27 -2.22
C ASP A 128 7.52 -3.44 -3.20
N THR A 129 8.29 -4.53 -3.08
CA THR A 129 8.11 -5.73 -3.93
C THR A 129 6.78 -6.44 -3.68
N VAL A 130 6.31 -6.50 -2.43
CA VAL A 130 4.99 -7.03 -2.08
C VAL A 130 3.89 -6.18 -2.74
N MET A 131 4.02 -4.85 -2.68
CA MET A 131 3.07 -3.94 -3.32
C MET A 131 3.05 -4.13 -4.84
N GLU A 132 4.22 -4.24 -5.50
CA GLU A 132 4.31 -4.50 -6.94
C GLU A 132 3.58 -5.79 -7.32
N VAL A 133 3.87 -6.90 -6.63
CA VAL A 133 3.20 -8.19 -6.87
C VAL A 133 1.69 -8.05 -6.68
N ASN A 134 1.23 -7.40 -5.61
CA ASN A 134 -0.19 -7.24 -5.33
C ASN A 134 -0.90 -6.40 -6.40
N ILE A 135 -0.26 -5.35 -6.93
CA ILE A 135 -0.81 -4.53 -8.01
C ILE A 135 -0.94 -5.35 -9.31
N LEU A 136 0.10 -6.11 -9.67
CA LEU A 136 0.08 -6.95 -10.86
C LEU A 136 -0.99 -8.04 -10.76
N LEU A 137 -1.14 -8.67 -9.58
CA LEU A 137 -2.19 -9.64 -9.32
C LEU A 137 -3.59 -9.00 -9.32
N ALA A 138 -3.73 -7.79 -8.78
CA ALA A 138 -5.00 -7.07 -8.79
C ALA A 138 -5.49 -6.77 -10.21
N ALA A 139 -4.57 -6.49 -11.14
CA ALA A 139 -4.89 -6.30 -12.56
C ALA A 139 -5.52 -7.56 -13.21
N LEU A 140 -5.13 -8.76 -12.77
CA LEU A 140 -5.76 -10.00 -13.24
C LEU A 140 -7.26 -10.07 -12.93
N PHE A 141 -7.69 -9.40 -11.85
CA PHE A 141 -9.07 -9.42 -11.37
C PHE A 141 -9.86 -8.16 -11.69
N SER A 142 -9.20 -7.11 -12.23
CA SER A 142 -9.89 -5.89 -12.69
C SER A 142 -10.55 -6.07 -14.06
N THR A 143 -10.15 -7.10 -14.82
CA THR A 143 -10.65 -7.44 -16.16
C THR A 143 -12.00 -8.15 -16.17
N SER A 144 -12.64 -8.44 -15.02
CA SER A 144 -13.98 -9.07 -15.04
C SER A 144 -15.04 -8.02 -15.38
N PRO A 145 -15.65 -8.04 -16.58
CA PRO A 145 -16.82 -7.22 -16.82
C PRO A 145 -17.93 -7.71 -15.89
N THR A 146 -18.44 -6.82 -15.04
CA THR A 146 -19.78 -6.99 -14.49
C THR A 146 -20.74 -6.78 -15.66
N ASN A 147 -21.05 -7.86 -16.37
CA ASN A 147 -22.30 -7.97 -17.13
C ASN A 147 -23.47 -8.00 -16.15
#